data_AF-A0A9X8DLZ2-F1
#
_entry.id   AF-A0A9X8DLZ2-F1
#
_cell.length_a   1.000
_cell.length_b   1.000
_cell.length_c   1.000
_cell.angle_alpha   90.00
_cell.angle_beta   90.00
_cell.angle_gamma   90.00
#
_symmetry.space_group_name_H-M   'P 1'
#
loop_
_entity.id
_entity.type
_entity.pdbx_description
1 polymer ?
#
loop_
_entity_poly.entity_id
_entity_poly.type
_entity_poly.pdbx_seq_one_letter_code
_entity_poly.pdbx_strand_id
1 'polypeptide(L)'
;MVAIARGLIYHLGAPKLTPRERRSPWWGLTPSSVAEPCDQSAQLPIYVVGILLVLVFCPITPLLSWFGLVLFVSADLVYRRLFLFVFTPAHFTTGVYWPKMYAFIVRAMYVAQVVLIGMLWLRVQVASDAKVPLNTDKRAVHNAYLYALMPTIVATALPVMTLIMDTHIQALYPRGAMYLPLVQCVKLDSTVGGGQSRRTLLNQRPTTNEAAYLQPALLEADPLEPDVDDMNRGFVGAGAYVELKDVDA
;
A
#
# COMPACT_ATOMS: atom_id res chain seq x y z
N MET A 1 -5.12 21.63 2.63
CA MET A 1 -6.32 22.50 2.66
C MET A 1 -7.54 21.76 3.21
N VAL A 2 -8.02 20.69 2.57
CA VAL A 2 -9.22 19.95 3.00
C VAL A 2 -9.14 19.38 4.42
N ALA A 3 -8.00 18.79 4.81
CA ALA A 3 -7.80 18.26 6.17
C ALA A 3 -7.77 19.36 7.25
N ILE A 4 -7.24 20.54 6.92
CA ILE A 4 -7.19 21.69 7.85
C ILE A 4 -8.59 22.26 8.06
N ALA A 5 -9.36 22.42 6.98
CA ALA A 5 -10.75 22.88 7.06
C ALA A 5 -11.64 21.91 7.87
N ARG A 6 -11.51 20.60 7.62
CA ARG A 6 -12.22 19.56 8.39
C ARG A 6 -11.83 19.57 9.87
N GLY A 7 -10.54 19.70 10.18
CA GLY A 7 -10.06 19.80 11.56
C GLY A 7 -10.58 21.04 12.29
N LEU A 8 -10.70 22.18 11.59
CA LEU A 8 -11.23 23.42 12.16
C LEU A 8 -12.73 23.35 12.43
N ILE A 9 -13.50 22.74 11.50
CA ILE A 9 -14.94 22.47 11.69
C ILE A 9 -15.16 21.54 12.89
N TYR A 10 -14.37 20.48 13.02
CA TYR A 10 -14.43 19.57 14.16
C TYR A 10 -14.11 20.30 15.47
N HIS A 11 -13.10 21.19 15.48
CA HIS A 11 -12.72 21.91 16.69
C HIS A 11 -13.80 22.86 17.21
N LEU A 12 -14.59 23.46 16.31
CA LEU A 12 -15.66 24.42 16.64
C LEU A 12 -16.99 23.72 16.97
N GLY A 13 -17.30 22.59 16.32
CA GLY A 13 -18.61 21.94 16.40
C GLY A 13 -18.70 20.74 17.34
N ALA A 14 -17.59 20.06 17.66
CA ALA A 14 -17.63 18.83 18.45
C ALA A 14 -17.65 19.11 19.96
N PRO A 15 -18.54 18.45 20.75
CA PRO A 15 -18.49 18.45 22.20
C PRO A 15 -17.21 17.76 22.71
N LYS A 16 -16.57 18.30 23.76
CA LYS A 16 -15.24 17.86 24.26
C LYS A 16 -15.25 17.48 25.75
N LEU A 17 -16.39 17.05 26.28
CA LEU A 17 -16.60 16.89 27.71
C LEU A 17 -15.84 15.69 28.27
N THR A 18 -15.77 14.57 27.54
CA THR A 18 -15.00 13.40 27.99
C THR A 18 -13.69 13.20 27.20
N PRO A 19 -12.66 12.57 27.80
CA PRO A 19 -11.46 12.14 27.05
C PRO A 19 -11.79 11.21 25.87
N ARG A 20 -12.88 10.43 25.97
CA ARG A 20 -13.40 9.56 24.89
C ARG A 20 -14.00 10.37 23.75
N GLU A 21 -14.81 11.38 24.04
CA GLU A 21 -15.45 12.24 23.03
C GLU A 21 -14.42 12.99 22.16
N ARG A 22 -13.33 13.46 22.77
CA ARG A 22 -12.20 14.11 22.08
C ARG A 22 -11.49 13.20 21.07
N ARG A 23 -11.63 11.88 21.20
CA ARG A 23 -11.07 10.86 20.30
C ARG A 23 -12.12 10.24 19.39
N SER A 24 -13.40 10.56 19.59
CA SER A 24 -14.50 9.97 18.84
C SER A 24 -14.83 10.77 17.57
N PRO A 25 -15.19 10.12 16.46
CA PRO A 25 -15.63 10.81 15.26
C PRO A 25 -16.98 11.50 15.49
N TRP A 26 -17.11 12.74 15.03
CA TRP A 26 -18.35 13.52 15.11
C TRP A 26 -18.95 13.64 13.71
N TRP A 27 -20.09 12.98 13.46
CA TRP A 27 -20.73 12.93 12.14
C TRP A 27 -19.79 12.52 10.98
N GLY A 28 -18.87 11.58 11.23
CA GLY A 28 -17.90 11.14 10.24
C GLY A 28 -16.70 12.09 10.03
N LEU A 29 -16.62 13.18 10.78
CA LEU A 29 -15.41 13.99 10.92
C LEU A 29 -14.55 13.39 12.04
N THR A 30 -13.39 12.87 11.68
CA THR A 30 -12.41 12.36 12.64
C THR A 30 -11.58 13.51 13.21
N PRO A 31 -11.29 13.50 14.52
CA PRO A 31 -10.34 14.46 15.10
C PRO A 31 -8.97 14.30 14.42
N SER A 32 -8.33 15.42 14.11
CA SER A 32 -6.99 15.43 13.50
C SER A 32 -5.88 14.83 14.39
N SER A 33 -6.21 14.51 15.65
CA SER A 33 -5.33 13.86 16.61
C SER A 33 -5.34 12.33 16.51
N VAL A 34 -6.32 11.73 15.82
CA VAL A 34 -6.38 10.29 15.59
C VAL A 34 -5.67 10.00 14.28
N ALA A 35 -4.48 9.41 14.38
CA ALA A 35 -3.72 8.97 13.23
C ALA A 35 -4.42 7.75 12.59
N GLU A 36 -4.76 7.90 11.31
CA GLU A 36 -5.39 6.84 10.53
C GLU A 36 -4.37 5.76 10.20
N PRO A 37 -4.73 4.47 10.34
CA PRO A 37 -3.88 3.40 9.83
C PRO A 37 -3.73 3.54 8.32
N CYS A 38 -2.56 3.20 7.79
CA CYS A 38 -2.36 3.17 6.35
C CYS A 38 -3.16 2.02 5.73
N ASP A 39 -4.30 2.33 5.10
CA ASP A 39 -5.13 1.38 4.36
C ASP A 39 -4.44 0.92 3.06
N GLN A 40 -3.58 -0.10 3.22
CA GLN A 40 -2.81 -0.69 2.13
C GLN A 40 -3.71 -1.28 1.04
N SER A 41 -4.88 -1.80 1.40
CA SER A 41 -5.84 -2.41 0.48
C SER A 41 -6.42 -1.42 -0.54
N ALA A 42 -6.65 -0.17 -0.13
CA ALA A 42 -7.17 0.88 -1.00
C ALA A 42 -6.07 1.53 -1.84
N GLN A 43 -4.89 1.76 -1.25
CA GLN A 43 -3.81 2.50 -1.91
C GLN A 43 -3.03 1.65 -2.92
N LEU A 44 -2.71 0.40 -2.58
CA LEU A 44 -1.83 -0.45 -3.39
C LEU A 44 -2.35 -0.70 -4.81
N PRO A 45 -3.65 -1.00 -5.04
CA PRO A 45 -4.18 -1.21 -6.38
C PRO A 45 -4.08 0.03 -7.28
N ILE A 46 -4.26 1.23 -6.72
CA ILE A 46 -4.21 2.49 -7.46
C ILE A 46 -2.80 2.69 -8.07
N TYR A 47 -1.75 2.44 -7.29
CA TYR A 47 -0.37 2.49 -7.78
C TYR A 47 -0.06 1.43 -8.83
N VAL A 48 -0.47 0.20 -8.56
CA VAL A 48 -0.32 -0.96 -9.42
C VAL A 48 -0.94 -0.70 -10.80
N VAL A 49 -2.16 -0.14 -10.85
CA VAL A 49 -2.81 0.30 -12.10
C VAL A 49 -2.06 1.44 -12.76
N GLY A 50 -1.58 2.43 -11.98
CA GLY A 50 -0.78 3.53 -12.50
C GLY A 50 0.53 3.08 -13.16
N ILE A 51 1.25 2.13 -12.55
CA ILE A 51 2.48 1.54 -13.09
C ILE A 51 2.18 0.79 -14.39
N LEU A 52 1.12 -0.02 -14.42
CA LEU A 52 0.70 -0.75 -15.62
C LEU A 52 0.41 0.22 -16.76
N LEU A 53 -0.36 1.27 -16.48
CA LEU A 53 -0.71 2.30 -17.46
C LEU A 53 0.56 2.95 -18.02
N VAL A 54 1.46 3.43 -17.16
CA VAL A 54 2.70 4.08 -17.60
C VAL A 54 3.58 3.13 -18.43
N LEU A 55 3.69 1.86 -18.06
CA LEU A 55 4.48 0.87 -18.81
C LEU A 55 3.88 0.59 -20.20
N VAL A 56 2.55 0.42 -20.29
CA VAL A 56 1.87 0.10 -21.56
C VAL A 56 1.88 1.29 -22.53
N PHE A 57 1.69 2.51 -22.02
CA PHE A 57 1.66 3.70 -22.86
C PHE A 57 3.04 4.27 -23.17
N CYS A 58 4.10 3.88 -22.44
CA CYS A 58 5.47 4.32 -22.70
C CYS A 58 5.91 4.21 -24.18
N PRO A 59 5.71 3.07 -24.88
CA PRO A 59 6.07 2.98 -26.30
C PRO A 59 5.09 3.66 -27.26
N ILE A 60 3.84 3.88 -26.85
CA ILE A 60 2.78 4.42 -27.72
C ILE A 60 2.81 5.95 -27.72
N THR A 61 2.84 6.55 -26.53
CA THR A 61 2.73 7.99 -26.30
C THR A 61 3.71 8.40 -25.20
N PRO A 62 4.96 8.78 -25.55
CA PRO A 62 6.00 9.10 -24.56
C PRO A 62 5.65 10.33 -23.71
N LEU A 63 4.73 11.19 -24.17
CA LEU A 63 4.22 12.32 -23.38
C LEU A 63 3.57 11.86 -22.07
N LEU A 64 2.88 10.72 -22.08
CA LEU A 64 2.25 10.18 -20.87
C LEU A 64 3.28 9.70 -19.84
N SER A 65 4.46 9.27 -20.30
CA SER A 65 5.58 8.91 -19.42
C SER A 65 6.08 10.10 -18.62
N TRP A 66 6.15 11.30 -19.23
CA TRP A 66 6.53 12.53 -18.52
C TRP A 66 5.55 12.88 -17.40
N PHE A 67 4.25 12.84 -17.69
CA PHE A 67 3.23 13.04 -16.65
C PHE A 67 3.26 11.94 -15.59
N GLY A 68 3.49 10.69 -15.97
CA GLY A 68 3.68 9.56 -15.06
C GLY A 68 4.86 9.79 -14.10
N LEU A 69 6.00 10.29 -14.60
CA LEU A 69 7.15 10.63 -13.78
C LEU A 69 6.81 11.68 -12.74
N VAL A 70 6.13 12.77 -13.13
CA VAL A 70 5.71 13.83 -12.20
C VAL A 70 4.77 13.26 -11.12
N LEU A 71 3.84 12.37 -11.49
CA LEU A 71 2.95 11.71 -10.53
C LEU A 71 3.70 10.78 -9.56
N PHE A 72 4.64 9.96 -10.04
CA PHE A 72 5.42 9.07 -9.17
C PHE A 72 6.38 9.84 -8.25
N VAL A 73 7.04 10.89 -8.73
CA VAL A 73 7.93 11.73 -7.92
C VAL A 73 7.14 12.49 -6.86
N SER A 74 6.01 13.09 -7.24
CA SER A 74 5.16 13.78 -6.28
C SER A 74 4.55 12.81 -5.25
N ALA A 75 4.16 11.60 -5.67
CA ALA A 75 3.72 10.56 -4.76
C ALA A 75 4.84 10.14 -3.80
N ASP A 76 6.07 9.89 -4.26
CA ASP A 76 7.18 9.53 -3.36
C ASP A 76 7.42 10.61 -2.29
N LEU A 77 7.46 11.88 -2.68
CA LEU A 77 7.67 12.99 -1.76
C LEU A 77 6.54 13.12 -0.73
N VAL A 78 5.28 13.06 -1.18
CA VAL A 78 4.11 13.18 -0.31
C VAL A 78 4.04 11.99 0.64
N TYR A 79 4.12 10.76 0.13
CA TYR A 79 3.98 9.56 0.96
C TYR A 79 5.14 9.41 1.93
N ARG A 80 6.37 9.73 1.54
CA ARG A 80 7.52 9.72 2.45
C ARG A 80 7.32 10.69 3.61
N ARG A 81 6.71 11.85 3.37
CA ARG A 81 6.36 12.79 4.43
C ARG A 81 5.17 12.31 5.27
N LEU A 82 4.14 11.74 4.65
CA LEU A 82 2.97 11.20 5.36
C LEU A 82 3.34 10.03 6.28
N PHE A 83 4.23 9.13 5.84
CA PHE A 83 4.72 8.01 6.66
C PHE A 83 5.51 8.47 7.88
N LEU A 84 6.18 9.62 7.83
CA LEU A 84 6.97 10.13 8.95
C LEU A 84 6.13 10.91 9.98
N PHE A 85 5.09 11.62 9.53
CA PHE A 85 4.38 12.58 10.40
C PHE A 85 2.92 12.23 10.72
N VAL A 86 2.26 11.39 9.90
CA VAL A 86 0.80 11.21 9.98
C VAL A 86 0.40 9.76 10.21
N PHE A 87 1.00 8.81 9.49
CA PHE A 87 0.55 7.41 9.55
C PHE A 87 1.03 6.70 10.82
N THR A 88 0.13 5.98 11.48
CA THR A 88 0.49 4.95 12.45
C THR A 88 0.92 3.68 11.70
N PRO A 89 1.97 2.98 12.18
CA PRO A 89 2.39 1.73 11.54
C PRO A 89 1.26 0.71 11.62
N ALA A 90 0.87 0.14 10.48
CA ALA A 90 -0.09 -0.95 10.44
C ALA A 90 0.49 -2.17 11.17
N HIS A 91 -0.36 -2.85 11.97
CA HIS A 91 0.07 -3.92 12.88
C HIS A 91 0.77 -5.13 12.20
N PHE A 92 0.63 -5.31 10.88
CA PHE A 92 1.11 -6.51 10.16
C PHE A 92 1.74 -6.21 8.79
N THR A 93 2.65 -5.23 8.70
CA THR A 93 3.34 -4.92 7.44
C THR A 93 4.79 -5.43 7.42
N THR A 94 4.97 -6.74 7.30
CA THR A 94 6.30 -7.39 7.20
C THR A 94 6.77 -7.56 5.74
N GLY A 95 6.23 -6.78 4.79
CA GLY A 95 6.59 -6.87 3.37
C GLY A 95 6.17 -8.17 2.67
N VAL A 96 5.31 -8.98 3.30
CA VAL A 96 4.84 -10.29 2.79
C VAL A 96 4.14 -10.19 1.42
N TYR A 97 3.55 -9.03 1.10
CA TYR A 97 2.91 -8.79 -0.18
C TYR A 97 3.89 -8.51 -1.33
N TRP A 98 5.19 -8.29 -1.05
CA TRP A 98 6.21 -7.93 -2.04
C TRP A 98 6.32 -8.92 -3.22
N PRO A 99 6.34 -10.26 -3.01
CA PRO A 99 6.40 -11.20 -4.13
C PRO A 99 5.17 -11.11 -5.04
N LYS A 100 3.99 -10.80 -4.47
CA LYS A 100 2.76 -10.60 -5.25
C LYS A 100 2.81 -9.29 -6.05
N MET A 101 3.35 -8.21 -5.48
CA MET A 101 3.57 -6.95 -6.20
C MET A 101 4.56 -7.12 -7.36
N TYR A 102 5.69 -7.77 -7.11
CA TYR A 102 6.67 -8.08 -8.14
C TYR A 102 6.05 -8.86 -9.31
N ALA A 103 5.31 -9.94 -9.01
CA ALA A 103 4.65 -10.74 -10.03
C ALA A 103 3.64 -9.90 -10.84
N PHE A 104 2.94 -8.95 -10.21
CA PHE A 104 2.08 -8.02 -10.93
C PHE A 104 2.87 -7.12 -11.89
N ILE A 105 3.97 -6.51 -11.44
CA ILE A 105 4.80 -5.60 -12.27
C ILE A 105 5.36 -6.36 -13.48
N VAL A 106 5.84 -7.59 -13.29
CA VAL A 106 6.33 -8.43 -14.38
C VAL A 106 5.21 -8.77 -15.37
N ARG A 107 4.00 -9.11 -14.89
CA ARG A 107 2.82 -9.31 -15.75
C ARG A 107 2.45 -8.05 -16.54
N ALA A 108 2.52 -6.87 -15.92
CA ALA A 108 2.29 -5.60 -16.60
C ALA A 108 3.36 -5.35 -17.69
N MET A 109 4.62 -5.70 -17.42
CA MET A 109 5.70 -5.64 -18.41
C MET A 109 5.42 -6.57 -19.60
N TYR A 110 4.92 -7.79 -19.38
CA TYR A 110 4.50 -8.68 -20.47
C TYR A 110 3.42 -8.07 -21.34
N VAL A 111 2.40 -7.47 -20.72
CA VAL A 111 1.33 -6.79 -21.46
C VAL A 111 1.91 -5.66 -22.31
N ALA A 112 2.81 -4.85 -21.76
CA ALA A 112 3.49 -3.78 -22.51
C ALA A 112 4.31 -4.31 -23.70
N GLN A 113 5.01 -5.43 -23.53
CA GLN A 113 5.78 -6.08 -24.61
C GLN A 113 4.88 -6.65 -25.70
N VAL A 114 3.77 -7.31 -25.35
CA VAL A 114 2.81 -7.83 -26.32
C VAL A 114 2.19 -6.69 -27.14
N VAL A 115 1.82 -5.59 -26.49
CA VAL A 115 1.30 -4.39 -27.16
C VAL A 115 2.34 -3.77 -28.09
N LEU A 116 3.61 -3.67 -27.65
CA LEU A 116 4.72 -3.20 -28.48
C LEU A 116 4.95 -4.08 -29.71
N ILE A 117 4.95 -5.40 -29.53
CA ILE A 117 5.07 -6.37 -30.63
C ILE A 117 3.93 -6.17 -31.62
N GLY A 118 2.69 -6.06 -31.15
CA GLY A 118 1.53 -5.82 -32.02
C GLY A 118 1.66 -4.54 -32.85
N MET A 119 2.06 -3.43 -32.21
CA MET A 119 2.24 -2.14 -32.90
C MET A 119 3.36 -2.19 -33.96
N LEU A 120 4.47 -2.86 -33.65
CA LEU A 120 5.61 -2.96 -34.54
C LEU A 120 5.36 -3.92 -35.73
N TRP A 121 4.65 -5.03 -35.52
CA TRP A 121 4.27 -5.93 -36.61
C TRP A 121 3.34 -5.27 -37.63
N LEU A 122 2.42 -4.41 -37.18
CA LEU A 122 1.56 -3.64 -38.08
C LEU A 122 2.39 -2.75 -39.02
N ARG A 123 3.48 -2.15 -38.53
CA ARG A 123 4.38 -1.32 -39.34
C ARG A 123 5.15 -2.13 -40.37
N VAL A 124 5.55 -3.36 -40.05
CA VAL A 124 6.21 -4.26 -40.99
C VAL A 124 5.26 -4.69 -42.11
N GLN A 125 4.00 -5.00 -41.79
CA GLN A 125 2.98 -5.37 -42.79
C GLN A 125 2.66 -4.20 -43.73
N VAL A 126 2.49 -2.99 -43.18
CA VAL A 126 2.27 -1.79 -44.02
C VAL A 126 3.47 -1.51 -44.92
N ALA A 127 4.68 -1.73 -44.41
CA ALA A 127 5.86 -1.65 -45.25
C ALA A 127 5.79 -2.70 -46.36
N SER A 128 5.49 -3.98 -46.06
CA SER A 128 5.55 -5.08 -47.04
C SER A 128 4.56 -4.92 -48.18
N ASP A 129 3.42 -4.31 -47.89
CA ASP A 129 2.33 -4.12 -48.84
C ASP A 129 2.46 -2.81 -49.64
N ALA A 130 3.46 -1.97 -49.31
CA ALA A 130 3.69 -0.72 -50.01
C ALA A 130 4.07 -0.98 -51.48
N LYS A 131 3.22 -0.52 -52.41
CA LYS A 131 3.47 -0.61 -53.85
C LYS A 131 4.62 0.32 -54.24
N VAL A 132 5.76 -0.25 -54.60
CA VAL A 132 6.96 0.50 -55.00
C VAL A 132 6.90 0.86 -56.50
N PRO A 133 7.22 2.11 -56.89
CA PRO A 133 7.25 2.49 -58.30
C PRO A 133 8.38 1.76 -59.04
N LEU A 134 8.10 1.37 -60.30
CA LEU A 134 8.90 0.46 -61.12
C LEU A 134 10.35 0.91 -61.39
N ASN A 135 10.65 2.20 -61.18
CA ASN A 135 11.98 2.81 -61.38
C ASN A 135 12.87 2.80 -60.12
N THR A 136 12.45 2.15 -59.03
CA THR A 136 13.20 2.18 -57.75
C THR A 136 14.17 1.00 -57.65
N ASP A 137 15.41 1.26 -57.24
CA ASP A 137 16.40 0.23 -56.96
C ASP A 137 15.91 -0.77 -55.91
N LYS A 138 15.82 -2.04 -56.29
CA LYS A 138 15.38 -3.14 -55.41
C LYS A 138 16.21 -3.25 -54.13
N ARG A 139 17.50 -2.88 -54.19
CA ARG A 139 18.42 -2.85 -53.05
C ARG A 139 18.03 -1.79 -52.02
N ALA A 140 17.62 -0.61 -52.46
CA ALA A 140 17.19 0.47 -51.57
C ALA A 140 15.92 0.07 -50.80
N VAL A 141 14.98 -0.58 -51.49
CA VAL A 141 13.75 -1.10 -50.88
C VAL A 141 14.07 -2.19 -49.85
N HIS A 142 14.93 -3.15 -50.19
CA HIS A 142 15.34 -4.22 -49.27
C HIS A 142 16.01 -3.67 -47.99
N ASN A 143 16.89 -2.68 -48.14
CA ASN A 143 17.54 -2.05 -46.99
C ASN A 143 16.53 -1.33 -46.10
N ALA A 144 15.54 -0.64 -46.68
CA ALA A 144 14.45 0.00 -45.92
C ALA A 144 13.60 -1.02 -45.15
N TYR A 145 13.30 -2.17 -45.74
CA TYR A 145 12.66 -3.29 -45.05
C TYR A 145 13.47 -3.79 -43.87
N LEU A 146 14.79 -3.96 -44.07
CA LEU A 146 15.69 -4.45 -43.05
C LEU A 146 15.70 -3.53 -41.82
N TYR A 147 15.74 -2.20 -42.02
CA TYR A 147 15.65 -1.23 -40.92
C TYR A 147 14.33 -1.29 -40.14
N ALA A 148 13.21 -1.59 -40.80
CA ALA A 148 11.91 -1.77 -40.13
C ALA A 148 11.84 -3.10 -39.36
N LEU A 149 12.54 -4.14 -39.81
CA LEU A 149 12.51 -5.49 -39.25
C LEU A 149 13.45 -5.67 -38.04
N MET A 150 14.55 -4.93 -37.96
CA MET A 150 15.48 -4.98 -36.82
C MET A 150 14.81 -4.70 -35.46
N PRO A 151 14.05 -3.59 -35.26
CA PRO A 151 13.41 -3.33 -33.98
C PRO A 151 12.31 -4.34 -33.64
N THR A 152 11.65 -4.93 -34.65
CA THR A 152 10.60 -5.93 -34.41
C THR A 152 11.19 -7.25 -33.93
N ILE A 153 12.32 -7.69 -34.50
CA ILE A 153 13.06 -8.87 -34.02
C ILE A 153 13.55 -8.68 -32.57
N VAL A 154 14.09 -7.50 -32.26
CA VAL A 154 14.53 -7.21 -30.89
C VAL A 154 13.34 -7.21 -29.94
N ALA A 155 12.21 -6.60 -30.34
CA ALA A 155 11.01 -6.56 -29.52
C ALA A 155 10.39 -7.95 -29.29
N THR A 156 10.45 -8.86 -30.27
CA THR A 156 9.97 -10.25 -30.09
C THR A 156 10.89 -11.10 -29.21
N ALA A 157 12.17 -10.75 -29.09
CA ALA A 157 13.09 -11.39 -28.16
C ALA A 157 12.86 -10.97 -26.69
N LEU A 158 12.29 -9.78 -26.44
CA LEU A 158 12.10 -9.22 -25.09
C LEU A 158 11.25 -10.10 -24.15
N PRO A 159 10.08 -10.66 -24.56
CA PRO A 159 9.29 -11.56 -23.71
C PRO A 159 10.04 -12.83 -23.31
N VAL A 160 10.89 -13.35 -24.19
CA VAL A 160 11.68 -14.55 -23.90
C VAL A 160 12.73 -14.23 -22.83
N MET A 161 13.42 -13.10 -22.98
CA MET A 161 14.39 -12.62 -21.99
C MET A 161 13.74 -12.34 -20.64
N THR A 162 12.55 -11.73 -20.61
CA THR A 162 11.83 -11.52 -19.35
C THR A 162 11.39 -12.82 -18.71
N LEU A 163 11.01 -13.86 -19.48
CA LEU A 163 10.64 -15.17 -18.93
C LEU A 163 11.83 -15.86 -18.25
N ILE A 164 12.99 -15.80 -18.90
CA ILE A 164 14.23 -16.34 -18.33
C ILE A 164 14.59 -15.61 -17.03
N MET A 165 14.50 -14.28 -17.01
CA MET A 165 14.80 -13.50 -15.81
C MET A 165 13.76 -13.76 -14.70
N ASP A 166 12.47 -13.81 -15.03
CA ASP A 166 11.41 -14.02 -14.06
C ASP A 166 11.52 -15.40 -13.40
N THR A 167 11.77 -16.44 -14.19
CA THR A 167 12.01 -17.80 -13.67
C THR A 167 13.25 -17.86 -12.77
N HIS A 168 14.32 -17.14 -13.12
CA HIS A 168 15.52 -17.03 -12.29
C HIS A 168 15.24 -16.31 -10.95
N ILE A 169 14.52 -15.19 -10.98
CA ILE A 169 14.17 -14.41 -9.78
C ILE A 169 13.22 -15.20 -8.88
N GLN A 170 12.23 -15.89 -9.45
CA GLN A 170 11.30 -16.75 -8.72
C GLN A 170 11.98 -18.00 -8.14
N ALA A 171 13.09 -18.46 -8.70
CA ALA A 171 13.87 -19.52 -8.08
C ALA A 171 14.62 -19.05 -6.81
N LEU A 172 15.03 -17.77 -6.77
CA LEU A 172 15.94 -17.24 -5.75
C LEU A 172 15.23 -16.58 -4.56
N TYR A 173 14.23 -15.73 -4.80
CA TYR A 173 13.69 -14.81 -3.78
C TYR A 173 12.43 -15.25 -2.99
N PRO A 174 11.45 -16.00 -3.53
CA PRO A 174 10.20 -16.23 -2.80
C PRO A 174 10.37 -17.12 -1.57
N ARG A 175 11.43 -17.94 -1.51
CA ARG A 175 11.70 -18.80 -0.34
C ARG A 175 12.09 -18.01 0.91
N GLY A 176 12.84 -16.92 0.75
CA GLY A 176 13.25 -16.08 1.89
C GLY A 176 12.14 -15.15 2.39
N ALA A 177 11.20 -14.78 1.51
CA ALA A 177 10.12 -13.84 1.86
C ALA A 177 8.85 -14.51 2.37
N MET A 178 8.57 -15.75 1.95
CA MET A 178 7.35 -16.48 2.33
C MET A 178 7.52 -17.34 3.59
N TYR A 179 8.74 -17.82 3.84
CA TYR A 179 9.04 -18.71 4.95
C TYR A 179 9.97 -18.03 5.95
N LEU A 180 9.65 -18.15 7.23
CA LEU A 180 10.51 -17.64 8.31
C LEU A 180 11.68 -18.61 8.51
N PRO A 181 12.94 -18.20 8.29
CA PRO A 181 14.07 -19.10 8.36
C PRO A 181 14.40 -19.49 9.81
N LEU A 182 14.40 -20.80 10.08
CA LEU A 182 14.64 -21.36 11.43
C LEU A 182 15.96 -20.92 12.04
N VAL A 183 17.02 -20.78 11.23
CA VAL A 183 18.33 -20.33 11.70
C VAL A 183 18.25 -18.92 12.30
N GLN A 184 17.44 -18.02 11.71
CA GLN A 184 17.22 -16.69 12.28
C GLN A 184 16.36 -16.76 13.54
N CYS A 185 15.35 -17.64 13.59
CA CYS A 185 14.56 -17.86 14.79
C CYS A 185 15.43 -18.34 15.96
N VAL A 186 16.30 -19.32 15.72
CA VAL A 186 17.23 -19.86 16.73
C VAL A 186 18.22 -18.79 17.16
N LYS A 187 18.78 -18.01 16.22
CA LYS A 187 19.68 -16.90 16.54
C LYS A 187 18.96 -15.86 17.40
N LEU A 188 17.76 -15.44 17.01
CA LEU A 188 16.96 -14.47 17.75
C LEU A 188 16.64 -14.99 19.17
N ASP A 189 16.19 -16.23 19.29
CA ASP A 189 15.88 -16.87 20.58
C ASP A 189 17.14 -17.01 21.46
N SER A 190 18.31 -17.27 20.86
CA SER A 190 19.58 -17.31 21.59
C SER A 190 20.03 -15.93 22.08
N THR A 191 19.79 -14.86 21.31
CA THR A 191 20.13 -13.49 21.71
C THR A 191 19.18 -12.95 22.78
N VAL A 192 17.88 -13.19 22.62
CA VAL A 192 16.84 -12.77 23.58
C VAL A 192 16.96 -13.60 24.87
N GLY A 193 17.24 -14.90 24.76
CA GLY A 193 17.45 -15.79 25.90
C GLY A 193 18.81 -15.67 26.58
N GLY A 194 19.82 -15.08 25.91
CA GLY A 194 21.18 -14.88 26.45
C GLY A 194 21.38 -13.56 27.19
N GLY A 195 20.65 -12.50 26.80
CA GLY A 195 20.75 -11.17 27.43
C GLY A 195 19.75 -10.91 28.57
N GLN A 196 18.62 -11.60 28.58
CA GLN A 196 17.60 -11.53 29.63
C GLN A 196 17.57 -12.85 30.38
N SER A 197 17.66 -12.80 31.72
CA SER A 197 17.62 -14.00 32.57
C SER A 197 16.47 -14.92 32.13
N ARG A 198 16.79 -16.16 31.75
CA ARG A 198 15.85 -17.20 31.30
C ARG A 198 14.64 -17.38 32.25
N ARG A 199 14.78 -16.99 33.53
CA ARG A 199 13.72 -16.96 34.55
C ARG A 199 12.67 -15.86 34.32
N THR A 200 13.06 -14.67 33.85
CA THR A 200 12.14 -13.56 33.55
C THR A 200 11.24 -13.87 32.34
N LEU A 201 11.80 -14.48 31.29
CA LEU A 201 11.03 -14.90 30.12
C LEU A 201 10.08 -16.08 30.42
N LEU A 202 10.47 -17.04 31.27
CA LEU A 202 9.61 -18.16 31.63
C LEU A 202 8.44 -17.75 32.54
N ASN A 203 8.67 -16.78 33.45
CA ASN A 203 7.62 -16.25 34.33
C ASN A 203 6.66 -15.27 33.63
N GLN A 204 7.08 -14.64 32.53
CA GLN A 204 6.27 -13.65 31.81
C GLN A 204 5.55 -14.22 30.57
N ARG A 205 6.01 -15.38 30.04
CA ARG A 205 5.40 -16.07 28.89
C ARG A 205 3.95 -16.55 29.06
N PRO A 206 3.50 -17.03 30.24
CA PRO A 206 2.14 -17.55 30.35
C PRO A 206 1.08 -16.43 30.42
N THR A 207 1.36 -15.32 31.10
CA THR A 207 0.33 -14.31 31.39
C THR A 207 0.01 -13.37 30.23
N THR A 208 0.96 -13.10 29.32
CA THR A 208 0.71 -12.19 28.19
C THR A 208 -0.01 -12.86 27.01
N ASN A 209 0.19 -14.16 26.81
CA ASN A 209 -0.38 -14.87 25.66
C ASN A 209 -1.83 -15.31 25.88
N GLU A 210 -2.21 -15.57 27.15
CA GLU A 210 -3.55 -16.04 27.51
C GLU A 210 -4.62 -14.99 27.18
N ALA A 211 -4.29 -13.69 27.30
CA ALA A 211 -5.16 -12.59 26.94
C ALA A 211 -4.92 -12.01 25.54
N ALA A 212 -3.83 -12.36 24.85
CA ALA A 212 -3.43 -11.74 23.57
C ALA A 212 -4.42 -11.96 22.43
N TYR A 213 -5.16 -13.08 22.46
CA TYR A 213 -6.15 -13.45 21.45
C TYR A 213 -7.58 -13.47 22.00
N LEU A 214 -7.80 -12.96 23.22
CA LEU A 214 -9.14 -12.75 23.74
C LEU A 214 -9.80 -11.60 22.98
N GLN A 215 -11.09 -11.73 22.72
CA GLN A 215 -11.85 -10.67 22.08
C GLN A 215 -11.85 -9.43 22.97
N PRO A 216 -11.60 -8.23 22.42
CA PRO A 216 -11.62 -7.00 23.21
C PRO A 216 -12.94 -6.77 23.97
N ALA A 217 -14.06 -7.26 23.41
CA ALA A 217 -15.38 -7.18 24.04
C ALA A 217 -15.51 -7.98 25.34
N LEU A 218 -14.70 -9.03 25.53
CA LEU A 218 -14.68 -9.83 26.75
C LEU A 218 -13.88 -9.15 27.88
N LEU A 219 -13.11 -8.12 27.52
CA LEU A 219 -12.26 -7.34 28.43
C LEU A 219 -12.83 -5.95 28.74
N GLU A 220 -14.04 -5.64 28.24
CA GLU A 220 -14.66 -4.33 28.42
C GLU A 220 -15.12 -4.14 29.88
N ALA A 221 -14.62 -3.09 30.52
CA ALA A 221 -14.97 -2.69 31.88
C ALA A 221 -16.12 -1.69 31.90
N ASP A 222 -16.72 -1.48 33.07
CA ASP A 222 -17.89 -0.62 33.29
C ASP A 222 -17.72 0.81 32.74
N PRO A 223 -18.83 1.52 32.42
CA PRO A 223 -18.81 2.81 31.72
C PRO A 223 -17.96 3.88 32.43
N LEU A 224 -17.20 4.67 31.66
CA LEU A 224 -16.43 5.81 32.20
C LEU A 224 -17.36 6.92 32.70
N GLU A 225 -17.17 7.33 33.96
CA GLU A 225 -17.83 8.49 34.53
C GLU A 225 -17.33 9.81 33.90
N PRO A 226 -18.20 10.82 33.77
CA PRO A 226 -17.80 12.13 33.27
C PRO A 226 -16.87 12.85 34.27
N ASP A 227 -15.78 13.40 33.75
CA ASP A 227 -14.84 14.23 34.52
C ASP A 227 -15.45 15.63 34.67
N VAL A 228 -16.31 15.80 35.67
CA VAL A 228 -16.94 17.09 35.98
C VAL A 228 -16.06 17.77 37.03
N ASP A 229 -15.46 18.91 36.69
CA ASP A 229 -14.78 19.77 37.67
C ASP A 229 -15.80 20.26 38.71
N ASP A 230 -15.92 19.53 39.82
CA ASP A 230 -16.87 19.86 40.89
C ASP A 230 -16.57 21.23 41.55
N MET A 231 -15.40 21.80 41.30
CA MET A 231 -15.02 23.13 41.77
C MET A 231 -15.65 24.29 40.99
N ASN A 232 -16.32 24.04 39.86
CA ASN A 232 -16.96 25.09 39.06
C ASN A 232 -18.51 25.04 39.12
N ARG A 233 -19.08 24.42 40.18
CA ARG A 233 -20.53 24.44 40.45
C ARG A 233 -20.98 25.80 40.95
N GLY A 234 -21.16 26.71 39.99
CA GLY A 234 -21.78 28.01 40.20
C GLY A 234 -22.85 28.31 39.14
N PHE A 235 -23.82 27.42 38.90
CA PHE A 235 -25.17 27.83 38.49
C PHE A 235 -26.22 26.70 38.55
N VAL A 236 -27.44 27.13 38.88
CA VAL A 236 -28.64 26.40 39.28
C VAL A 236 -29.42 25.84 38.08
N GLY A 237 -29.94 24.61 38.18
CA GLY A 237 -30.93 24.08 37.23
C GLY A 237 -31.24 22.60 37.46
N ALA A 238 -32.50 22.30 37.76
CA ALA A 238 -33.00 21.01 38.23
C ALA A 238 -32.79 19.84 37.25
N GLY A 239 -32.51 18.65 37.81
CA GLY A 239 -32.46 17.40 37.06
C GLY A 239 -31.86 16.28 37.90
N ALA A 240 -32.62 15.80 38.89
CA ALA A 240 -32.28 14.58 39.62
C ALA A 240 -32.26 13.39 38.64
N TYR A 241 -31.12 12.71 38.51
CA TYR A 241 -31.09 11.37 37.93
C TYR A 241 -31.37 10.37 39.05
N VAL A 242 -32.56 9.79 38.98
CA VAL A 242 -33.01 8.71 39.86
C VAL A 242 -32.25 7.44 39.47
N GLU A 243 -31.43 6.96 40.41
CA GLU A 243 -30.81 5.65 40.41
C GLU A 243 -31.91 4.59 40.57
N LEU A 244 -32.33 3.96 39.46
CA LEU A 244 -33.18 2.77 39.53
C LEU A 244 -32.31 1.58 39.89
N LYS A 245 -32.11 1.42 41.20
CA LYS A 245 -31.52 0.26 41.83
C LYS A 245 -32.54 -0.89 41.86
N ASP A 246 -32.03 -2.07 41.53
CA ASP A 246 -32.71 -3.35 41.42
C ASP A 246 -33.66 -3.64 42.59
N VAL A 247 -34.86 -4.14 42.26
CA VAL A 247 -35.78 -4.76 43.20
C VAL A 247 -35.81 -6.25 42.89
N ASP A 248 -35.00 -7.01 43.63
CA ASP A 248 -35.20 -8.44 43.82
C ASP A 248 -36.36 -8.65 44.81
N ALA A 249 -37.43 -9.28 44.35
CA ALA A 249 -38.34 -10.13 45.13
C ALA A 249 -39.02 -11.14 44.19
#